data_AF-A0A6J7Q610-F1
#
_entry.id   AF-A0A6J7Q610-F1
#
_cell.length_a   1.000
_cell.length_b   1.000
_cell.length_c   1.000
_cell.angle_alpha   90.00
_cell.angle_beta   90.00
_cell.angle_gamma   90.00
#
_symmetry.space_group_name_H-M   'P 1'
#
loop_
_entity.id
_entity.type
_entity.pdbx_description
1 polymer ?
#
loop_
_entity_poly.entity_id
_entity_poly.type
_entity_poly.pdbx_seq_one_letter_code
_entity_poly.pdbx_strand_id
1 'polypeptide(L)' 'MEPGQAYVAIESPRGELGCHVVSSGGTRPYRVHFRDPSFTNLQAVAAMGEGGQVADIIGAVASIDPVMGGVDR' A
#
# COMPACT_ATOMS: atom_id res chain seq x y z
N MET A 1 -3.06 27.26 -6.42
CA MET A 1 -3.06 26.32 -5.28
C MET A 1 -1.85 26.70 -4.46
N GLU A 2 -1.95 26.84 -3.14
CA GLU A 2 -0.75 27.22 -2.37
C GLU A 2 0.30 26.09 -2.43
N PRO A 3 1.61 26.41 -2.38
CA PRO A 3 2.65 25.42 -2.16
C PRO A 3 2.44 24.71 -0.81
N GLY A 4 2.61 23.39 -0.78
CA GLY A 4 2.41 22.62 0.44
C GLY A 4 2.38 21.12 0.21
N GLN A 5 2.23 20.37 1.30
CA GLN A 5 2.10 18.92 1.28
C GLN A 5 0.94 18.48 2.18
N ALA A 6 0.27 17.40 1.80
CA ALA A 6 -0.78 16.78 2.60
C ALA A 6 -0.72 15.27 2.47
N TYR A 7 -0.95 14.57 3.58
CA TYR A 7 -1.21 13.14 3.61
C TYR A 7 -2.64 12.91 4.06
N VAL A 8 -3.40 12.14 3.28
CA VAL A 8 -4.76 11.75 3.63
C VAL A 8 -4.86 10.24 3.53
N ALA A 9 -5.37 9.61 4.59
CA ALA A 9 -5.62 8.19 4.65
C ALA A 9 -7.12 7.89 4.76
N ILE A 10 -7.55 6.78 4.17
CA ILE A 10 -8.89 6.22 4.31
C ILE A 10 -8.79 4.73 4.68
N GLU A 11 -9.87 4.20 5.24
CA GLU A 11 -10.02 2.77 5.46
C GLU A 11 -10.53 2.11 4.17
N SER A 12 -9.69 1.28 3.55
CA SER A 12 -10.08 0.43 2.43
C SER A 12 -10.41 -0.99 2.92
N PRO A 13 -11.05 -1.85 2.10
CA PRO A 13 -11.31 -3.24 2.49
C PRO A 13 -10.07 -4.05 2.88
N ARG A 14 -8.87 -3.58 2.51
CA ARG A 14 -7.58 -4.24 2.75
C ARG A 14 -6.70 -3.53 3.78
N GLY A 15 -7.24 -2.49 4.43
CA GLY A 15 -6.55 -1.65 5.42
C GLY A 15 -6.33 -0.23 4.94
N GLU A 16 -5.37 0.46 5.55
CA GLU A 16 -5.12 1.88 5.32
C GLU A 16 -4.60 2.17 3.90
N LEU A 17 -5.38 2.92 3.13
CA LEU A 17 -4.98 3.46 1.83
C LEU A 17 -4.66 4.95 1.98
N GLY A 18 -3.40 5.31 1.75
CA GLY A 18 -2.90 6.68 1.89
C GLY A 18 -2.60 7.36 0.56
N CYS A 19 -2.78 8.68 0.50
CA CYS A 19 -2.35 9.53 -0.60
C CYS A 19 -1.54 10.71 -0.07
N HIS A 20 -0.26 10.76 -0.42
CA HIS A 20 0.63 11.88 -0.17
C HIS A 20 0.73 12.77 -1.41
N VAL A 21 0.32 14.03 -1.30
CA VAL A 21 0.33 14.99 -2.41
C VAL A 21 1.19 16.19 -2.05
N VAL A 22 2.04 16.60 -3.01
CA VAL A 22 2.88 17.80 -2.92
C VAL A 22 2.48 18.78 -4.02
N SER A 23 2.29 20.05 -3.67
CA SER A 23 1.97 21.18 -4.55
C SER A 23 3.14 22.17 -4.58
N SER A 24 3.51 22.63 -5.77
CA SER A 24 4.51 23.68 -5.98
C SER A 24 3.91 25.06 -6.30
N GLY A 25 2.58 25.23 -6.14
CA GLY A 25 1.91 26.49 -6.45
C GLY A 25 1.06 26.48 -7.74
N GLY A 26 1.26 25.47 -8.60
CA GLY A 26 0.64 25.37 -9.92
C GLY A 26 -0.77 24.77 -9.94
N THR A 27 -1.28 24.51 -11.15
CA THR A 27 -2.58 23.86 -11.40
C THR A 27 -2.52 22.33 -11.41
N ARG A 28 -1.31 21.76 -11.36
CA ARG A 28 -1.07 20.31 -11.34
C ARG A 28 -0.30 19.95 -10.07
N PRO A 29 -0.58 18.78 -9.46
CA PRO A 29 0.22 18.31 -8.34
C PRO A 29 1.67 18.11 -8.80
N TYR A 30 2.60 18.54 -7.97
CA TYR A 30 4.03 18.37 -8.21
C TYR A 30 4.44 16.90 -8.04
N ARG A 31 3.92 16.24 -7.01
CA ARG A 31 4.10 14.80 -6.77
C ARG A 31 2.86 14.22 -6.11
N VAL A 32 2.52 12.98 -6.50
CA VAL A 32 1.51 12.16 -5.82
C VAL A 32 2.13 10.81 -5.54
N HIS A 33 1.98 10.32 -4.31
CA HIS A 33 2.41 8.99 -3.92
C HIS A 33 1.28 8.29 -3.16
N PHE A 34 0.91 7.11 -3.63
CA PHE A 34 -0.10 6.27 -2.98
C PHE A 34 0.58 5.23 -2.11
N ARG A 35 0.13 5.11 -0.87
CA ARG A 35 0.50 4.02 0.04
C ARG A 35 -0.61 2.98 -0.04
N ASP A 36 -0.43 1.96 -0.88
CA ASP A 36 -1.37 0.85 -0.97
C ASP A 36 -1.15 -0.15 0.18
N PRO A 37 -2.22 -0.61 0.85
CA PRO A 37 -2.08 -1.57 1.95
C PRO A 37 -1.54 -2.92 1.47
N SER A 38 -1.81 -3.33 0.23
CA SER A 38 -1.38 -4.62 -0.32
C SER A 38 0.15 -4.74 -0.35
N PHE A 39 0.85 -3.64 -0.68
CA PHE A 39 2.32 -3.63 -0.68
C PHE A 39 2.90 -3.87 0.71
N THR A 40 2.28 -3.26 1.73
CA THR A 40 2.72 -3.41 3.13
C THR A 40 2.38 -4.80 3.65
N ASN A 41 1.16 -5.29 3.41
CA ASN A 41 0.69 -6.59 3.87
C ASN A 41 1.52 -7.74 3.26
N LEU A 42 1.92 -7.61 1.99
CA LEU A 42 2.71 -8.64 1.31
C LEU A 42 4.07 -8.91 1.99
N GLN A 43 4.66 -7.90 2.63
CA GLN A 43 5.91 -8.06 3.37
C GLN A 43 5.76 -8.97 4.60
N ALA A 44 4.54 -9.08 5.16
CA ALA A 44 4.26 -9.93 6.31
C ALA A 44 4.28 -11.43 5.95
N VAL A 45 4.13 -11.80 4.68
CA VAL A 45 4.11 -13.21 4.23
C VAL A 45 5.36 -13.97 4.65
N ALA A 46 6.53 -13.31 4.63
CA ALA A 46 7.78 -13.94 5.05
C ALA A 46 7.74 -14.36 6.53
N ALA A 47 7.21 -13.50 7.41
CA ALA A 47 7.03 -13.82 8.82
C ALA A 47 5.91 -14.84 9.05
N MET A 48 4.82 -14.78 8.26
CA MET A 48 3.72 -15.74 8.35
C MET A 48 4.10 -17.16 7.92
N GLY A 49 5.07 -17.30 7.01
CA GLY A 49 5.57 -18.59 6.53
C GLY A 49 6.72 -19.18 7.34
N GLU A 50 7.24 -18.47 8.34
CA GLU A 50 8.40 -18.92 9.11
C GLU A 50 8.06 -20.19 9.92
N GLY A 51 8.88 -21.23 9.77
CA GLY A 51 8.66 -22.54 10.41
C GLY A 51 7.57 -23.41 9.77
N GLY A 52 6.89 -22.92 8.72
CA GLY A 52 5.88 -23.64 7.95
C GLY A 52 6.44 -24.42 6.76
N GLN A 53 5.55 -25.10 6.04
CA GLN A 53 5.85 -25.75 4.76
C GLN A 53 5.58 -24.80 3.60
N VAL A 54 6.16 -25.09 2.43
CA VAL A 54 5.89 -24.33 1.19
C VAL A 54 4.40 -24.29 0.85
N ALA A 55 3.65 -25.34 1.20
CA ALA A 55 2.21 -25.38 1.02
C ALA A 55 1.46 -24.30 1.82
N ASP A 56 1.97 -23.91 2.99
CA ASP A 56 1.35 -22.94 3.89
C ASP A 56 1.47 -21.50 3.35
N ILE A 57 2.44 -21.25 2.46
CA ILE A 57 2.63 -19.94 1.81
C ILE A 57 1.39 -19.54 1.00
N ILE A 58 0.70 -20.52 0.39
CA ILE A 58 -0.53 -20.26 -0.38
C ILE A 58 -1.62 -19.70 0.56
N GLY A 59 -1.79 -20.32 1.73
CA GLY A 59 -2.75 -19.86 2.74
C GLY A 59 -2.38 -18.48 3.29
N ALA A 60 -1.10 -18.26 3.59
CA ALA A 60 -0.61 -16.98 4.09
C ALA A 60 -0.88 -15.84 3.09
N VAL A 61 -0.55 -16.03 1.81
CA VAL A 61 -0.80 -15.02 0.76
C VAL A 61 -2.29 -14.80 0.52
N ALA A 62 -3.10 -15.86 0.45
CA ALA A 62 -4.53 -15.74 0.23
C ALA A 62 -5.25 -15.00 1.38
N SER A 63 -4.77 -15.16 2.61
CA SER A 63 -5.38 -14.55 3.80
C SER A 63 -5.26 -13.02 3.85
N ILE A 64 -4.31 -12.43 3.14
CA ILE A 64 -4.05 -10.98 3.13
C ILE A 64 -4.56 -10.28 1.85
N ASP A 65 -5.20 -11.03 0.93
CA ASP A 65 -5.83 -10.55 -0.32
C ASP A 65 -5.01 -9.49 -1.09
N PRO A 66 -3.76 -9.77 -1.52
CA PRO A 66 -2.93 -8.75 -2.15
C PRO A 66 -3.36 -8.54 -3.62
N VAL A 67 -3.59 -7.28 -4.01
CA VAL A 67 -3.81 -6.91 -5.41
C VAL A 67 -2.52 -6.35 -6.00
N MET A 68 -1.95 -7.08 -6.96
CA MET A 68 -0.64 -6.77 -7.54
C MET A 68 -0.57 -5.39 -8.22
N GLY A 69 -1.71 -4.86 -8.72
CA GLY A 69 -1.76 -3.52 -9.29
C GLY A 69 -1.51 -2.37 -8.29
N GLY A 70 -1.72 -2.63 -6.99
CA GLY A 70 -1.35 -1.69 -5.91
C GLY A 70 0.07 -1.90 -5.38
N VAL A 71 0.60 -3.13 -5.51
CA VAL A 71 1.96 -3.51 -5.08
C VAL A 71 3.04 -2.97 -6.02
N ASP A 72 2.75 -2.87 -7.32
CA ASP A 72 3.74 -2.54 -8.36
C ASP A 72 3.95 -1.02 -8.59
N ARG A 73 3.39 -0.14 -7.73
CA ARG A 73 3.34 1.33 -7.95
C ARG A 73 4.37 2.13 -7.15
#